data_AF-A0A7K2E9P1-F1
#
_entry.id   AF-A0A7K2E9P1-F1
#
_cell.length_a   1.000
_cell.length_b   1.000
_cell.length_c   1.000
_cell.angle_alpha   90.00
_cell.angle_beta   90.00
_cell.angle_gamma   90.00
#
_symmetry.space_group_name_H-M   'P 1'
#
loop_
_entity.id
_entity.type
_entity.pdbx_description
1 polymer ?
#
loop_
_entity_poly.entity_id
_entity_poly.type
_entity_poly.pdbx_seq_one_letter_code
_entity_poly.pdbx_strand_id
1 'polypeptide(L)' 'MSKIEIYRNRDAGPSWCAMGELGDAGYYAGADTRDELLTQIQEAAEMEGITPEVLMAEDDEAGEDPVKLPLRAGHTG' A
#
# COMPACT_ATOMS: atom_id res chain seq x y z
N MET A 1 -15.31 -0.92 -1.27
CA MET A 1 -14.16 -1.65 -1.85
C MET A 1 -12.94 -0.96 -1.27
N SER A 2 -12.21 -1.63 -0.39
CA SER A 2 -11.10 -1.02 0.35
C SER A 2 -9.94 -0.69 -0.58
N LYS A 3 -9.36 0.51 -0.44
CA LYS A 3 -8.29 1.01 -1.32
C LYS A 3 -7.17 1.55 -0.44
N ILE A 4 -5.94 1.11 -0.71
CA ILE A 4 -4.73 1.55 -0.01
C ILE A 4 -3.76 2.17 -1.00
N GLU A 5 -3.29 3.37 -0.71
CA GLU A 5 -2.36 4.13 -1.53
C GLU A 5 -1.00 4.17 -0.86
N ILE A 6 0.02 3.70 -1.57
CA ILE A 6 1.40 3.67 -1.12
C ILE A 6 2.18 4.77 -1.84
N TYR A 7 2.94 5.55 -1.06
CA TYR A 7 3.79 6.61 -1.56
C TYR A 7 5.14 6.63 -0.83
N ARG A 8 6.16 7.19 -1.50
CA ARG A 8 7.49 7.38 -0.93
C ARG A 8 7.52 8.65 -0.11
N ASN A 9 7.96 8.57 1.15
CA ASN A 9 8.10 9.74 2.00
C ASN A 9 9.54 10.29 1.88
N ARG A 10 9.69 11.55 1.44
CA ARG A 10 10.99 12.21 1.22
C ARG A 10 11.41 13.16 2.34
N ASP A 11 10.53 13.45 3.30
CA ASP A 11 10.67 14.55 4.27
C ASP A 11 11.25 14.15 5.64
N ALA A 12 11.74 12.91 5.79
CA ALA A 12 12.27 12.29 7.01
C ALA A 12 11.20 11.58 7.88
N GLY A 13 11.22 10.25 7.81
CA GLY A 13 10.30 9.27 8.39
C GLY A 13 10.43 7.95 7.60
N PRO A 14 9.68 6.87 7.93
CA PRO A 14 9.71 5.63 7.17
C PRO A 14 9.64 5.92 5.66
N SER A 15 10.59 5.37 4.89
CA SER A 15 10.80 5.74 3.48
C SER A 15 9.59 5.46 2.59
N TRP A 16 8.68 4.61 3.05
CA TRP A 16 7.40 4.30 2.43
C TRP A 16 6.26 4.48 3.41
N CYS A 17 5.15 5.02 2.94
CA CYS A 17 3.94 5.21 3.72
C CYS A 17 2.73 4.69 2.92
N ALA A 18 1.77 4.12 3.63
CA ALA A 18 0.49 3.66 3.11
C ALA A 18 -0.64 4.42 3.80
N MET A 19 -1.62 4.85 3.03
CA MET A 19 -2.83 5.49 3.54
C MET A 19 -4.03 4.98 2.74
N GLY A 20 -5.15 4.74 3.41
CA GLY A 20 -6.39 4.44 2.71
C GLY A 20 -7.45 3.87 3.64
N GLU A 21 -8.38 3.12 3.07
CA GLU A 21 -9.45 2.48 3.82
C GLU A 21 -9.20 0.97 3.84
N LEU A 22 -9.13 0.40 5.04
CA LEU A 22 -9.09 -1.03 5.30
C LEU A 22 -10.37 -1.37 6.06
N GLY A 23 -11.33 -2.01 5.39
CA GLY A 23 -12.69 -2.18 5.93
C GLY A 23 -13.43 -0.84 5.97
N ASP A 24 -14.05 -0.53 7.12
CA ASP A 24 -14.77 0.73 7.38
C ASP A 24 -13.86 1.80 8.04
N ALA A 25 -12.60 1.47 8.35
CA ALA A 25 -11.69 2.33 9.07
C ALA A 25 -10.55 2.86 8.18
N GLY A 26 -10.08 4.07 8.50
CA GLY A 26 -8.86 4.62 7.93
C GLY A 26 -7.64 3.84 8.41
N TYR A 27 -6.81 3.42 7.47
CA TYR A 27 -5.56 2.71 7.69
C TYR A 27 -4.36 3.60 7.35
N TYR A 28 -3.38 3.63 8.23
CA TYR A 28 -2.11 4.31 8.02
C TYR A 28 -0.97 3.45 8.53
N ALA A 29 0.04 3.22 7.69
CA ALA A 29 1.25 2.49 8.04
C ALA A 29 2.49 3.10 7.38
N GLY A 30 3.64 2.93 8.00
CA GLY A 30 4.92 3.36 7.46
C GLY A 30 5.99 2.29 7.66
N ALA A 31 6.85 2.13 6.67
CA ALA A 31 7.97 1.19 6.72
C ALA A 31 9.23 1.76 6.05
N ASP A 32 10.39 1.24 6.43
CA ASP A 32 11.66 1.62 5.82
C ASP A 32 11.80 1.08 4.39
N THR A 33 11.14 -0.04 4.09
CA THR A 33 11.13 -0.64 2.76
C THR A 33 9.71 -0.88 2.26
N ARG A 34 9.56 -0.86 0.94
CA ARG A 34 8.29 -1.15 0.26
C ARG A 34 7.76 -2.54 0.61
N ASP A 35 8.64 -3.53 0.67
CA ASP A 35 8.28 -4.94 0.88
C ASP A 35 7.75 -5.16 2.31
N GLU A 36 8.38 -4.51 3.29
CA GLU A 36 7.92 -4.50 4.68
C GLU A 36 6.54 -3.83 4.81
N LEU A 37 6.32 -2.71 4.11
CA LEU A 37 5.02 -2.04 4.08
C LEU A 37 3.93 -2.92 3.46
N LEU A 38 4.26 -3.59 2.36
CA LEU A 38 3.35 -4.52 1.68
C LEU A 38 2.95 -5.69 2.56
N THR A 39 3.93 -6.25 3.29
CA THR A 39 3.69 -7.32 4.25
C THR A 39 2.71 -6.87 5.34
N GLN A 40 2.94 -5.70 5.93
CA GLN A 40 2.04 -5.15 6.96
C GLN A 40 0.61 -4.93 6.43
N ILE A 41 0.45 -4.38 5.22
CA ILE A 41 -0.87 -4.20 4.60
C ILE A 41 -1.55 -5.55 4.36
N GLN A 42 -0.80 -6.55 3.91
CA GLN A 42 -1.32 -7.88 3.64
C GLN A 42 -1.81 -8.55 4.93
N GLU A 43 -1.01 -8.50 6.01
CA GLU A 43 -1.39 -9.04 7.32
C GLU A 43 -2.62 -8.35 7.89
N ALA A 44 -2.71 -7.02 7.78
CA ALA A 44 -3.86 -6.26 8.22
C ALA A 44 -5.12 -6.63 7.41
N ALA A 45 -5.00 -6.75 6.08
CA ALA A 45 -6.09 -7.16 5.22
C ALA A 45 -6.60 -8.58 5.55
N GLU A 46 -5.69 -9.50 5.85
CA GLU A 46 -6.04 -10.87 6.25
C GLU A 46 -6.77 -10.90 7.60
N MET A 47 -6.35 -10.09 8.58
CA MET A 47 -7.04 -9.97 9.87
C MET A 47 -8.48 -9.45 9.71
N GLU A 48 -8.68 -8.46 8.83
CA GLU A 48 -10.02 -7.91 8.53
C GLU A 48 -10.83 -8.78 7.57
N GLY A 49 -10.23 -9.82 6.99
CA GLY A 49 -10.89 -10.70 6.00
C GLY A 49 -11.23 -9.99 4.69
N ILE A 50 -10.45 -8.98 4.31
CA ILE A 50 -10.65 -8.19 3.09
C ILE A 50 -9.50 -8.33 2.11
N THR A 51 -9.72 -7.87 0.89
CA THR A 51 -8.66 -7.76 -0.13
C THR A 51 -8.64 -6.32 -0.65
N PRO A 52 -7.76 -5.45 -0.12
CA PRO A 52 -7.71 -4.06 -0.54
C PRO A 52 -7.13 -3.93 -1.95
N GLU A 53 -7.59 -2.97 -2.74
CA GLU A 53 -6.89 -2.55 -3.96
C GLU A 53 -5.70 -1.68 -3.56
N VAL A 54 -4.48 -2.13 -3.83
CA VAL A 54 -3.25 -1.38 -3.52
C VAL A 54 -2.80 -0.57 -4.72
N LEU A 55 -2.75 0.75 -4.60
CA LEU A 55 -2.18 1.65 -5.61
C LEU A 55 -0.81 2.10 -5.11
N MET A 56 0.19 2.17 -5.98
CA MET A 56 1.52 2.63 -5.61
C MET A 56 1.97 3.73 -6.57
N ALA A 57 2.27 4.91 -6.03
CA ALA A 57 2.95 5.91 -6.82
C ALA A 57 4.31 5.36 -7.27
N GLU A 58 4.48 5.10 -8.57
CA GLU A 58 5.82 4.92 -9.14
C GLU A 58 6.53 6.26 -9.03
N ASP A 59 7.80 6.22 -8.58
CA ASP A 59 8.67 7.39 -8.41
C ASP A 59 9.05 7.91 -9.80
N ASP A 60 8.09 8.45 -10.55
CA ASP A 60 8.37 9.21 -11.76
C ASP A 60 8.81 10.60 -11.34
N GLU A 61 9.94 11.05 -11.88
CA GLU A 61 10.63 12.28 -11.49
C GLU A 61 9.84 13.56 -11.85
N ALA A 62 8.66 13.42 -12.44
CA ALA A 62 7.70 14.48 -12.70
C ALA A 62 6.40 14.14 -11.97
N GLY A 63 5.73 15.14 -11.39
CA GLY A 63 4.45 14.97 -10.69
C GLY A 63 3.31 14.49 -11.60
N GLU A 64 3.33 13.21 -11.96
CA GLU A 64 2.25 12.48 -12.60
C GLU A 64 1.65 11.48 -11.60
N ASP A 65 0.34 11.37 -11.66
CA ASP A 65 -0.55 10.67 -10.74
C ASP A 65 -0.07 9.27 -10.28
N PRO A 66 -0.44 8.84 -9.05
CA PRO A 66 -0.04 7.56 -8.49
C PRO A 66 -0.46 6.38 -9.38
N VAL A 67 0.49 5.51 -9.71
CA VAL A 67 0.27 4.33 -10.55
C VAL A 67 -0.52 3.26 -9.80
N LYS A 68 -1.45 2.61 -10.48
CA LYS A 68 -2.18 1.46 -9.92
C LYS A 68 -1.37 0.19 -10.13
N LEU A 69 -0.87 -0.45 -9.07
CA LEU A 69 -0.23 -1.76 -9.18
C LEU A 69 -1.23 -2.88 -8.85
N PRO A 70 -1.49 -3.85 -9.75
CA PRO A 70 -2.37 -4.95 -9.43
C PRO A 70 -1.72 -5.84 -8.36
N LEU A 71 -2.41 -6.04 -7.23
CA LEU A 71 -2.09 -7.13 -6.33
C LEU A 71 -2.22 -8.44 -7.11
N ARG A 72 -1.12 -9.20 -7.20
CA ARG A 72 -1.08 -10.46 -7.93
C ARG A 72 -2.07 -11.45 -7.29
N ALA A 73 -3.12 -11.79 -8.03
CA ALA A 73 -3.96 -12.93 -7.71
C ALA A 73 -3.16 -14.23 -7.97
N GLY A 74 -3.01 -15.04 -6.92
CA GLY A 74 -2.79 -16.49 -7.00
C GLY A 74 -1.47 -16.98 -7.59
N HIS A 75 -0.58 -17.48 -6.73
CA HIS A 75 0.32 -18.58 -7.10
C HIS A 75 -0.21 -19.87 -6.45
N THR A 76 -1.08 -20.59 -7.16
CA THR A 76 -1.25 -22.03 -6.97
C THR A 76 -0.35 -22.72 -7.99
N GLY A 77 0.69 -23.37 -7.50
CA GLY A 77 1.62 -24.23 -8.24
C GLY A 77 2.29 -25.19 -7.28
#